data_AF-A0A9X6XA72-F1
#
_entry.id   AF-A0A9X6XA72-F1
#
_cell.length_a   1.000
_cell.length_b   1.000
_cell.length_c   1.000
_cell.angle_alpha   90.00
_cell.angle_beta   90.00
_cell.angle_gamma   90.00
#
_symmetry.space_group_name_H-M   'P 1'
#
loop_
_entity.id
_entity.type
_entity.pdbx_description
1 polymer ?
#
loop_
_entity_poly.entity_id
_entity_poly.type
_entity_poly.pdbx_seq_one_letter_code
_entity_poly.pdbx_strand_id
1 'polypeptide(L)' 'MFQIAGIGVIAAIIHAVLKKAGQEEFATWTIITAFIIVFLQVITKAGDLFNKVRDVFLFH' A
#
# COMPACT_ATOMS: atom_id res chain seq x y z
N MET A 1 9.01 -4.16 -4.97
CA MET A 1 7.91 -4.23 -5.96
C MET A 1 6.94 -5.37 -5.67
N PHE A 2 7.41 -6.58 -5.33
CA PHE A 2 6.54 -7.71 -4.93
C PHE A 2 5.57 -7.41 -3.77
N GLN A 3 5.98 -6.63 -2.77
CA GLN A 3 5.12 -6.29 -1.62
C GLN A 3 3.86 -5.50 -2.01
N ILE A 4 3.98 -4.53 -2.94
CA ILE A 4 2.85 -3.70 -3.37
C ILE A 4 1.85 -4.54 -4.19
N ALA A 5 2.35 -5.42 -5.07
CA ALA A 5 1.50 -6.34 -5.81
C ALA A 5 0.78 -7.34 -4.90
N GLY A 6 1.44 -7.86 -3.87
CA GLY A 6 0.85 -8.76 -2.88
C GLY A 6 -0.30 -8.11 -2.10
N ILE A 7 -0.14 -6.84 -1.70
CA ILE A 7 -1.21 -6.08 -1.02
C ILE A 7 -2.43 -5.92 -1.92
N GLY A 8 -2.23 -5.66 -3.22
CA GLY A 8 -3.33 -5.56 -4.20
C GLY A 8 -4.12 -6.86 -4.36
N VAL A 9 -3.42 -8.00 -4.42
CA VAL A 9 -4.07 -9.33 -4.50
C VAL A 9 -4.86 -9.63 -3.22
N ILE A 10 -4.26 -9.40 -2.05
CA ILE A 10 -4.94 -9.63 -0.76
C ILE A 10 -6.17 -8.74 -0.63
N ALA A 11 -6.07 -7.46 -0.98
CA ALA A 11 -7.20 -6.53 -0.94
C ALA A 11 -8.34 -6.96 -1.85
N ALA A 12 -8.04 -7.45 -3.06
CA ALA A 12 -9.04 -7.96 -3.98
C ALA A 12 -9.76 -9.22 -3.43
N ILE A 13 -9.01 -10.12 -2.78
CA ILE A 13 -9.57 -11.30 -2.12
C ILE A 13 -10.49 -10.89 -0.96
N ILE A 14 -10.06 -9.97 -0.10
CA ILE A 14 -10.88 -9.46 1.01
C ILE A 14 -12.16 -8.81 0.48
N HIS A 15 -12.06 -7.95 -0.54
CA HIS A 15 -13.23 -7.34 -1.17
C HIS A 15 -14.21 -8.39 -1.71
N ALA A 16 -13.72 -9.43 -2.40
CA ALA A 16 -14.56 -10.51 -2.92
C ALA A 16 -15.24 -11.32 -1.80
N VAL A 17 -14.53 -11.57 -0.70
CA VAL A 17 -15.06 -12.29 0.46
C VAL A 17 -16.12 -11.45 1.19
N LEU A 18 -15.86 -10.16 1.44
CA LEU A 18 -16.81 -9.27 2.11
C LEU A 18 -18.09 -9.06 1.28
N LYS A 19 -17.96 -8.97 -0.04
CA LYS A 19 -19.10 -8.90 -0.95
C LYS A 19 -19.93 -10.20 -0.90
N LYS A 20 -19.29 -11.36 -0.84
CA LYS A 20 -19.98 -12.65 -0.65
C LYS A 20 -20.63 -12.79 0.73
N ALA A 21 -20.09 -12.13 1.75
CA ALA A 21 -20.65 -12.10 3.10
C ALA A 21 -21.85 -11.13 3.25
N GLY A 22 -22.25 -10.43 2.18
CA GLY A 22 -23.34 -9.44 2.20
C GLY A 22 -22.96 -8.11 2.85
N GLN A 23 -21.67 -7.89 3.14
CA GLN A 23 -21.14 -6.70 3.79
C GLN A 23 -20.55 -5.73 2.76
N GLU A 24 -21.41 -5.21 1.88
CA GLU A 24 -20.99 -4.38 0.73
C GLU A 24 -20.34 -3.05 1.14
N GLU A 25 -20.78 -2.46 2.25
CA GLU A 25 -20.16 -1.24 2.79
C GLU A 25 -18.70 -1.50 3.16
N PHE A 26 -18.42 -2.56 3.93
CA PHE A 26 -17.04 -2.91 4.31
C PHE A 26 -16.18 -3.30 3.11
N ALA A 27 -16.76 -3.92 2.07
CA ALA A 27 -16.02 -4.22 0.84
C ALA A 27 -15.49 -2.93 0.21
N THR A 28 -16.35 -1.90 0.11
CA THR A 28 -15.96 -0.59 -0.42
C THR A 28 -14.87 0.08 0.43
N TRP A 29 -15.02 0.08 1.75
CA TRP A 29 -14.01 0.63 2.68
C TRP A 29 -12.67 -0.11 2.60
N THR A 30 -12.67 -1.41 2.28
CA THR A 30 -11.45 -2.21 2.11
C THR A 30 -10.60 -1.71 0.94
N ILE A 31 -11.24 -1.35 -0.19
CA ILE A 31 -10.52 -0.82 -1.36
C ILE A 31 -9.84 0.51 -1.02
N ILE A 32 -10.57 1.41 -0.34
CA ILE A 32 -10.03 2.72 0.09
C ILE A 32 -8.82 2.50 1.02
N THR A 33 -8.97 1.61 2.01
CA THR A 33 -7.91 1.30 2.98
C THR A 33 -6.68 0.70 2.30
N ALA A 34 -6.87 -0.25 1.38
CA ALA A 34 -5.79 -0.85 0.62
C ALA A 34 -5.04 0.20 -0.21
N PHE A 35 -5.76 1.15 -0.79
CA PHE A 35 -5.16 2.22 -1.58
C PHE A 35 -4.30 3.16 -0.71
N ILE A 36 -4.78 3.53 0.48
CA ILE A 36 -4.02 4.33 1.45
C ILE A 36 -2.73 3.60 1.85
N ILE A 37 -2.80 2.30 2.16
CA ILE A 37 -1.63 1.50 2.54
C ILE A 37 -0.57 1.51 1.42
N VAL A 38 -1.00 1.35 0.16
CA VAL A 38 -0.08 1.42 -0.99
C VAL A 38 0.57 2.79 -1.10
N PHE A 39 -0.18 3.88 -0.92
CA PHE A 39 0.40 5.22 -0.94
C PHE A 39 1.45 5.42 0.16
N LEU A 40 1.19 4.96 1.38
CA LEU A 40 2.16 5.04 2.48
C LEU A 40 3.46 4.31 2.12
N GLN A 41 3.37 3.12 1.52
CA GLN A 41 4.54 2.38 1.06
C GLN A 41 5.35 3.13 -0.01
N VAL A 42 4.67 3.85 -0.91
CA VAL A 42 5.35 4.68 -1.92
C VAL A 42 6.05 5.87 -1.26
N ILE A 43 5.42 6.53 -0.30
CA ILE A 43 6.01 7.66 0.44
C ILE A 43 7.26 7.20 1.20
N THR A 44 7.21 6.07 1.89
CA THR A 44 8.39 5.51 2.58
C THR A 44 9.54 5.27 1.61
N LYS A 45 9.28 4.66 0.45
CA LYS A 45 10.30 4.44 -0.58
C LYS A 45 10.88 5.75 -1.13
N ALA A 46 10.06 6.77 -1.29
CA ALA A 46 10.53 8.09 -1.67
C ALA A 46 11.43 8.69 -0.57
N GLY A 47 11.03 8.57 0.69
CA GLY A 47 11.84 8.98 1.85
C GLY A 47 13.20 8.27 1.90
N ASP A 48 13.23 6.96 1.66
CA ASP A 48 14.46 6.18 1.59
C ASP A 48 15.40 6.70 0.49
N LEU A 49 14.87 7.08 -0.67
CA LEU A 49 15.65 7.68 -1.75
C LEU A 49 16.20 9.06 -1.35
N PHE A 50 15.39 9.90 -0.71
CA PHE A 50 15.85 11.19 -0.19
C PHE A 50 16.95 11.02 0.86
N ASN A 51 16.80 10.06 1.78
CA ASN A 51 17.83 9.73 2.75
C ASN A 51 19.10 9.23 2.06
N LYS A 52 18.98 8.38 1.04
CA LYS A 52 20.13 7.89 0.26
C LYS A 52 20.87 9.03 -0.45
N VAL A 53 20.15 9.99 -1.02
CA VAL A 53 20.73 11.19 -1.62
C VAL A 53 21.43 12.01 -0.54
N ARG A 54 20.77 12.27 0.60
CA ARG A 54 21.39 12.99 1.71
C ARG A 54 22.66 12.31 2.21
N ASP A 55 22.68 10.99 2.38
CA ASP A 55 23.86 10.25 2.81
C ASP A 55 25.01 10.43 1.82
N VAL A 56 24.78 10.22 0.52
CA VAL A 56 25.82 10.38 -0.51
C VAL A 56 26.38 11.81 -0.56
N PHE A 57 25.54 12.82 -0.32
CA PHE A 57 25.96 14.23 -0.34
C PHE A 57 26.51 14.75 1.01
N LEU A 58 26.22 14.10 2.14
CA LEU A 58 26.67 14.51 3.48
C LEU A 58 27.91 13.74 3.97
N PHE A 59 28.40 12.73 3.23
CA PHE A 59 29.74 12.17 3.44
C PHE A 59 30.81 13.02 2.73
N HIS A 60 31.14 14.15 3.37
CA HIS A 60 32.48 14.76 3.37
C HIS A 60 32.79 15.23 4.78
#